data_AF-A0AA97G468-F1
#
_entry.id   AF-A0AA97G468-F1
#
_cell.length_a   1.000
_cell.length_b   1.000
_cell.length_c   1.000
_cell.angle_alpha   90.00
_cell.angle_beta   90.00
_cell.angle_gamma   90.00
#
_symmetry.space_group_name_H-M   'P 1'
#
loop_
_entity.id
_entity.type
_entity.pdbx_description
1 polymer ?
#
loop_
_entity_poly.entity_id
_entity_poly.type
_entity_poly.pdbx_seq_one_letter_code
_entity_poly.pdbx_strand_id
1 'polypeptide(L)'
;MKRLNALILTSSLFLLGGCATIVGSVNEDPIRTDPTERSWGNLIDDQTIETIAAVNINKADERFKDSRIKIVSFNGTVLLIGQVPSNELKRLAEETAGNVKEVDKVYNELTLGSNASLLEQSNDSWLTTKVKTNLIQSEEVSADRIKINTEKGTVYLMGLTTPRQAQAAVDIARNTGGVQKIVKVFEYIQ
;
A
#
# COMPACT_ATOMS: atom_id res chain seq x y z
N MET A 1 -39.66 -40.72 47.09
CA MET A 1 -38.26 -41.14 46.84
C MET A 1 -37.84 -40.62 45.48
N LYS A 2 -36.73 -39.85 45.43
CA LYS A 2 -35.84 -39.55 44.27
C LYS A 2 -36.53 -38.86 43.08
N ARG A 3 -36.49 -37.52 42.94
CA ARG A 3 -35.36 -36.65 42.51
C ARG A 3 -34.57 -37.20 41.32
N LEU A 4 -34.24 -36.25 40.43
CA LEU A 4 -33.26 -36.29 39.33
C LEU A 4 -33.80 -36.72 37.96
N ASN A 5 -34.11 -35.71 37.12
CA ASN A 5 -33.54 -35.53 35.77
C ASN A 5 -34.13 -34.26 35.14
N ALA A 6 -33.78 -33.12 35.74
CA ALA A 6 -33.73 -31.84 35.04
C ALA A 6 -32.27 -31.63 34.57
N LEU A 7 -32.08 -30.81 33.53
CA LEU A 7 -30.79 -30.46 32.91
C LEU A 7 -30.21 -31.64 32.09
N ILE A 8 -30.22 -31.65 30.75
CA ILE A 8 -29.52 -30.75 29.82
C ILE A 8 -30.08 -31.06 28.43
N LEU A 9 -30.90 -30.18 27.82
CA LEU A 9 -31.07 -30.18 26.35
C LEU A 9 -31.74 -28.92 25.76
N THR A 10 -31.66 -27.78 26.45
CA THR A 10 -32.28 -26.53 25.96
C THR A 10 -31.36 -25.33 26.17
N SER A 11 -30.14 -25.38 25.61
CA SER A 11 -29.29 -24.20 25.49
C SER A 11 -28.33 -24.33 24.30
N SER A 12 -28.87 -24.27 23.08
CA SER A 12 -28.04 -24.18 21.86
C SER A 12 -28.70 -23.38 20.72
N LEU A 13 -29.66 -22.48 21.01
CA LEU A 13 -30.42 -21.82 19.93
C LEU A 13 -30.50 -20.29 19.99
N PHE A 14 -29.56 -19.60 20.63
CA PHE A 14 -29.60 -18.13 20.70
C PHE A 14 -28.24 -17.42 20.53
N LEU A 15 -27.38 -17.89 19.63
CA LEU A 15 -26.19 -17.11 19.21
C LEU A 15 -25.89 -17.20 17.69
N LEU A 16 -26.93 -17.41 16.87
CA LEU A 16 -26.87 -17.00 15.45
C LEU A 16 -27.42 -15.58 15.31
N GLY A 17 -26.83 -14.64 16.07
CA GLY A 17 -26.93 -13.22 15.77
C GLY A 17 -26.03 -12.95 14.56
N GLY A 18 -26.50 -13.30 13.37
CA GLY A 18 -25.86 -12.86 12.14
C GLY A 18 -25.77 -11.35 12.15
N CYS A 19 -24.62 -10.80 11.79
CA CYS A 19 -24.48 -9.38 11.44
C CYS A 19 -25.23 -9.14 10.13
N ALA A 20 -26.56 -9.15 10.18
CA ALA A 20 -27.37 -8.69 9.07
C ALA A 20 -27.25 -7.17 9.05
N THR A 21 -26.40 -6.65 8.17
CA THR A 21 -26.41 -5.24 7.81
C THR A 21 -27.77 -4.98 7.18
N ILE A 22 -28.67 -4.32 7.90
CA ILE A 22 -29.97 -3.94 7.38
C ILE A 22 -29.73 -2.74 6.46
N VAL A 23 -29.25 -3.00 5.24
CA VAL A 23 -28.86 -1.95 4.27
C VAL A 23 -30.08 -1.21 3.72
N GLY A 24 -31.29 -1.76 3.86
CA GLY A 24 -32.50 -1.23 3.22
C GLY A 24 -33.52 -0.53 4.14
N SER A 25 -33.34 -0.47 5.46
CA SER A 25 -34.39 0.04 6.37
C SER A 25 -34.08 1.34 7.09
N VAL A 26 -32.92 1.97 6.83
CA VAL A 26 -32.46 3.15 7.61
C VAL A 26 -31.96 4.31 6.75
N ASN A 27 -31.74 4.12 5.44
CA ASN A 27 -31.18 5.15 4.57
C ASN A 27 -32.19 5.52 3.48
N GLU A 28 -32.62 6.78 3.46
CA GLU A 28 -33.46 7.35 2.38
C GLU A 28 -32.62 7.78 1.16
N ASP A 29 -31.31 7.98 1.35
CA ASP A 29 -30.38 8.39 0.30
C ASP A 29 -29.69 7.21 -0.41
N PRO A 30 -29.35 7.34 -1.71
CA PRO A 30 -28.50 6.38 -2.41
C PRO A 30 -27.14 6.22 -1.71
N ILE A 31 -26.60 5.01 -1.71
CA ILE A 31 -25.24 4.76 -1.22
C ILE A 31 -24.27 5.58 -2.09
N ARG A 32 -23.60 6.56 -1.47
CA ARG A 32 -22.55 7.37 -2.11
C ARG A 32 -21.19 6.79 -1.71
N THR A 33 -20.38 6.44 -2.69
CA THR A 33 -18.98 6.04 -2.50
C THR A 33 -18.08 7.27 -2.65
N ASP A 34 -17.13 7.48 -1.74
CA ASP A 34 -16.09 8.51 -1.91
C ASP A 34 -15.10 8.03 -2.98
N PRO A 35 -14.93 8.76 -4.11
CA PRO A 35 -14.04 8.33 -5.20
C PRO A 35 -12.55 8.37 -4.84
N THR A 36 -12.18 9.01 -3.72
CA THR A 36 -10.81 8.97 -3.17
C THR A 36 -10.56 7.76 -2.26
N GLU A 37 -11.61 7.00 -1.92
CA GLU A 37 -11.47 5.81 -1.07
C GLU A 37 -11.15 4.57 -1.89
N ARG A 38 -10.31 3.71 -1.33
CA ARG A 38 -9.94 2.44 -1.96
C ARG A 38 -11.00 1.40 -1.66
N SER A 39 -11.33 0.61 -2.67
CA SER A 39 -12.17 -0.57 -2.47
C SER A 39 -11.38 -1.67 -1.73
N TRP A 40 -12.09 -2.52 -1.00
CA TRP A 40 -11.50 -3.73 -0.41
C TRP A 40 -10.94 -4.70 -1.45
N GLY A 41 -11.55 -4.76 -2.64
CA GLY A 41 -11.04 -5.56 -3.76
C GLY A 41 -9.65 -5.10 -4.18
N ASN A 42 -9.47 -3.79 -4.41
CA ASN A 42 -8.19 -3.24 -4.85
C ASN A 42 -7.09 -3.46 -3.81
N LEU A 43 -7.41 -3.45 -2.50
CA LEU A 43 -6.44 -3.79 -1.46
C LEU A 43 -5.94 -5.22 -1.55
N ILE A 44 -6.82 -6.18 -1.85
CA ILE A 44 -6.48 -7.59 -2.03
C ILE A 44 -5.69 -7.79 -3.33
N ASP A 45 -6.14 -7.14 -4.41
CA ASP A 45 -5.49 -7.20 -5.71
C ASP A 45 -4.06 -6.65 -5.62
N ASP A 46 -3.86 -5.50 -4.95
CA ASP A 46 -2.53 -4.92 -4.75
C ASP A 46 -1.59 -5.83 -3.96
N GLN A 47 -2.07 -6.48 -2.90
CA GLN A 47 -1.27 -7.44 -2.14
C GLN A 47 -0.90 -8.65 -3.00
N THR A 48 -1.82 -9.09 -3.86
CA THR A 48 -1.61 -10.19 -4.79
C THR A 48 -0.59 -9.81 -5.86
N ILE A 49 -0.70 -8.61 -6.45
CA ILE A 49 0.27 -8.03 -7.38
C ILE A 49 1.65 -7.98 -6.75
N GLU A 50 1.79 -7.40 -5.55
CA GLU A 50 3.08 -7.31 -4.83
C GLU A 50 3.72 -8.70 -4.65
N THR A 51 2.92 -9.69 -4.26
CA THR A 51 3.38 -11.07 -4.03
C THR A 51 3.82 -11.75 -5.33
N ILE A 52 2.98 -11.71 -6.37
CA ILE A 52 3.27 -12.34 -7.66
C ILE A 52 4.47 -11.67 -8.32
N ALA A 53 4.53 -10.33 -8.33
CA ALA A 53 5.66 -9.58 -8.87
C ALA A 53 6.96 -9.93 -8.15
N ALA A 54 6.94 -10.02 -6.81
CA ALA A 54 8.12 -10.41 -6.03
C ALA A 54 8.61 -11.81 -6.42
N VAL A 55 7.71 -12.79 -6.52
CA VAL A 55 8.07 -14.16 -6.90
C VAL A 55 8.59 -14.22 -8.33
N ASN A 56 7.90 -13.56 -9.27
CA ASN A 56 8.26 -13.60 -10.68
C ASN A 56 9.59 -12.91 -10.95
N ILE A 57 9.85 -11.74 -10.36
CA ILE A 57 11.13 -11.04 -10.49
C ILE A 57 12.26 -11.93 -9.97
N ASN A 58 12.12 -12.49 -8.76
CA ASN A 58 13.17 -13.36 -8.21
C ASN A 58 13.43 -14.63 -9.04
N LYS A 59 12.43 -15.11 -9.79
CA LYS A 59 12.56 -16.27 -10.69
C LYS A 59 13.04 -15.91 -12.10
N ALA A 60 12.94 -14.65 -12.51
CA ALA A 60 13.31 -14.21 -13.85
C ALA A 60 14.83 -14.28 -14.07
N ASP A 61 15.63 -14.06 -13.03
CA ASP A 61 17.09 -14.13 -13.08
C ASP A 61 17.69 -14.39 -11.69
N GLU A 62 18.66 -15.29 -11.57
CA GLU A 62 19.29 -15.60 -10.27
C GLU A 62 20.06 -14.43 -9.67
N ARG A 63 20.52 -13.47 -10.49
CA ARG A 63 21.24 -12.27 -10.06
C ARG A 63 20.36 -11.33 -9.23
N PHE A 64 19.04 -11.50 -9.23
CA PHE A 64 18.16 -10.76 -8.32
C PHE A 64 18.39 -11.12 -6.84
N LYS A 65 19.04 -12.26 -6.52
CA LYS A 65 19.45 -12.61 -5.14
C LYS A 65 20.40 -11.59 -4.53
N ASP A 66 21.16 -10.87 -5.35
CA ASP A 66 22.08 -9.80 -4.91
C ASP A 66 21.39 -8.43 -4.83
N SER A 67 20.12 -8.35 -5.22
CA SER A 67 19.34 -7.11 -5.28
C SER A 67 18.43 -6.96 -4.06
N ARG A 68 18.16 -5.73 -3.67
CA ARG A 68 17.10 -5.39 -2.70
C ARG A 68 16.04 -4.58 -3.41
N ILE A 69 14.94 -5.23 -3.77
CA ILE A 69 13.81 -4.61 -4.45
C ILE A 69 12.61 -4.62 -3.51
N LYS A 70 12.08 -3.43 -3.20
CA LYS A 70 10.77 -3.27 -2.57
C LYS A 70 9.75 -2.97 -3.66
N ILE A 71 8.71 -3.79 -3.71
CA ILE A 71 7.60 -3.68 -4.64
C ILE A 71 6.42 -3.14 -3.85
N VAL A 72 5.81 -2.08 -4.34
CA VAL A 72 4.68 -1.44 -3.70
C VAL A 72 3.60 -1.25 -4.74
N SER A 73 2.43 -1.84 -4.53
CA SER A 73 1.26 -1.65 -5.39
C SER A 73 0.23 -0.75 -4.72
N PHE A 74 -0.41 0.07 -5.53
CA PHE A 74 -1.55 0.89 -5.16
C PHE A 74 -2.46 1.04 -6.38
N ASN A 75 -3.67 0.50 -6.32
CA ASN A 75 -4.68 0.57 -7.36
C ASN A 75 -4.19 0.08 -8.74
N GLY A 76 -3.37 -0.99 -8.77
CA GLY A 76 -2.76 -1.50 -10.00
C GLY A 76 -1.53 -0.72 -10.48
N THR A 77 -1.21 0.42 -9.86
CA THR A 77 0.07 1.11 -10.05
C THR A 77 1.15 0.49 -9.18
N VAL A 78 2.18 -0.07 -9.81
CA VAL A 78 3.34 -0.67 -9.15
C VAL A 78 4.51 0.31 -9.10
N LEU A 79 5.11 0.45 -7.94
CA LEU A 79 6.36 1.18 -7.69
C LEU A 79 7.46 0.17 -7.32
N LEU A 80 8.56 0.20 -8.08
CA LEU A 80 9.77 -0.56 -7.79
C LEU A 80 10.84 0.38 -7.24
N ILE A 81 11.26 0.18 -5.99
CA ILE A 81 12.33 0.96 -5.35
C ILE A 81 13.37 0.06 -4.71
N GLY A 82 14.60 0.56 -4.60
CA GLY A 82 15.73 -0.18 -4.05
C GLY A 82 16.93 -0.20 -4.99
N GLN A 83 17.70 -1.29 -4.95
CA GLN A 83 18.97 -1.39 -5.66
C GLN A 83 19.10 -2.69 -6.44
N VAL A 84 19.70 -2.58 -7.63
CA VAL A 84 20.06 -3.69 -8.50
C VAL A 84 21.49 -3.51 -9.02
N PRO A 85 22.22 -4.59 -9.35
CA PRO A 85 23.61 -4.49 -9.79
C PRO A 85 23.78 -4.02 -11.24
N SER A 86 22.73 -4.04 -12.07
CA SER A 86 22.84 -3.65 -13.48
C SER A 86 21.56 -3.03 -14.06
N ASN A 87 21.72 -2.23 -15.12
CA ASN A 87 20.59 -1.69 -15.88
C ASN A 87 19.74 -2.78 -16.55
N GLU A 88 20.36 -3.91 -16.90
CA GLU A 88 19.67 -5.07 -17.45
C GLU A 88 18.63 -5.61 -16.46
N LEU A 89 19.03 -5.84 -15.20
CA LEU A 89 18.12 -6.30 -14.15
C LEU A 89 17.09 -5.25 -13.77
N LYS A 90 17.47 -3.95 -13.81
CA LYS A 90 16.51 -2.86 -13.65
C LYS A 90 15.37 -2.96 -14.67
N ARG A 91 15.69 -3.15 -15.95
CA ARG A 91 14.71 -3.28 -17.04
C ARG A 91 13.92 -4.57 -16.93
N LEU A 92 14.58 -5.68 -16.60
CA LEU A 92 13.93 -6.99 -16.44
C LEU A 92 12.91 -6.98 -15.28
N ALA A 93 13.24 -6.31 -14.17
CA ALA A 93 12.31 -6.18 -13.05
C ALA A 93 11.03 -5.42 -13.44
N GLU A 94 11.18 -4.34 -14.19
CA GLU A 94 10.05 -3.54 -14.71
C GLU A 94 9.18 -4.32 -15.69
N GLU A 95 9.80 -4.99 -16.67
CA GLU A 95 9.09 -5.85 -17.62
C GLU A 95 8.34 -6.99 -16.90
N THR A 96 8.99 -7.63 -15.94
CA THR A 96 8.41 -8.74 -15.18
C THR A 96 7.24 -8.28 -14.31
N ALA A 97 7.37 -7.13 -13.64
CA ALA A 97 6.28 -6.52 -12.87
C ALA A 97 5.10 -6.13 -13.77
N GLY A 98 5.37 -5.54 -14.94
CA GLY A 98 4.34 -5.10 -15.89
C GLY A 98 3.53 -6.25 -16.51
N ASN A 99 4.07 -7.47 -16.51
CA ASN A 99 3.39 -8.66 -17.00
C ASN A 99 2.47 -9.33 -15.96
N VAL A 100 2.44 -8.82 -14.72
CA VAL A 100 1.53 -9.34 -13.68
C VAL A 100 0.10 -8.87 -13.97
N LYS A 101 -0.87 -9.77 -13.79
CA LYS A 101 -2.29 -9.45 -14.00
C LYS A 101 -2.72 -8.28 -13.09
N GLU A 102 -3.61 -7.43 -13.59
CA GLU A 102 -4.14 -6.23 -12.91
C GLU A 102 -3.12 -5.09 -12.71
N VAL A 103 -1.89 -5.22 -13.23
CA VAL A 103 -0.94 -4.10 -13.28
C VAL A 103 -1.31 -3.18 -14.44
N ASP A 104 -1.56 -1.91 -14.13
CA ASP A 104 -1.83 -0.86 -15.12
C ASP A 104 -0.55 -0.10 -15.49
N LYS A 105 0.25 0.25 -14.48
CA LYS A 105 1.46 1.06 -14.67
C LYS A 105 2.58 0.65 -13.73
N VAL A 106 3.81 0.69 -14.23
CA VAL A 106 5.03 0.48 -13.43
C VAL A 106 5.84 1.76 -13.37
N TYR A 107 6.19 2.19 -12.16
CA TYR A 107 7.17 3.24 -11.88
C TYR A 107 8.46 2.60 -11.40
N ASN A 108 9.47 2.57 -12.27
CA ASN A 108 10.75 1.92 -11.98
C ASN A 108 11.81 2.92 -11.45
N GLU A 109 11.85 3.05 -10.14
CA GLU A 109 12.77 3.91 -9.40
C GLU A 109 13.93 3.10 -8.76
N LEU A 110 14.21 1.91 -9.30
CA LEU A 110 15.40 1.14 -8.92
C LEU A 110 16.67 1.92 -9.26
N THR A 111 17.66 1.84 -8.38
CA THR A 111 18.96 2.49 -8.56
C THR A 111 20.07 1.46 -8.73
N LEU A 112 21.14 1.84 -9.41
CA LEU A 112 22.31 0.98 -9.53
C LEU A 112 23.18 1.09 -8.29
N GLY A 113 23.76 -0.02 -7.84
CA GLY A 113 24.79 -0.04 -6.82
C GLY A 113 24.48 -0.98 -5.66
N SER A 114 25.20 -0.78 -4.55
CA SER A 114 25.05 -1.63 -3.37
C SER A 114 23.73 -1.37 -2.63
N ASN A 115 23.17 -2.47 -2.10
CA ASN A 115 21.99 -2.45 -1.25
C ASN A 115 22.18 -1.49 -0.08
N ALA A 116 21.12 -0.76 0.28
CA ALA A 116 21.11 0.11 1.45
C ALA A 116 21.52 -0.68 2.71
N SER A 117 22.43 -0.11 3.50
CA SER A 117 22.83 -0.66 4.80
C SER A 117 21.67 -0.68 5.78
N LEU A 118 21.76 -1.51 6.83
CA LEU A 118 20.71 -1.57 7.86
C LEU A 118 20.45 -0.20 8.50
N LEU A 119 21.49 0.62 8.69
CA LEU A 119 21.36 1.96 9.25
C LEU A 119 20.59 2.90 8.30
N GLU A 120 20.90 2.88 7.00
CA GLU A 120 20.15 3.64 6.00
C GLU A 120 18.68 3.20 5.96
N GLN A 121 18.40 1.90 6.03
CA GLN A 121 17.04 1.37 6.05
C GLN A 121 16.27 1.79 7.32
N SER A 122 16.93 1.82 8.48
CA SER A 122 16.34 2.33 9.72
C SER A 122 16.05 3.82 9.63
N ASN A 123 16.96 4.61 9.05
CA ASN A 123 16.77 6.03 8.81
C ASN A 123 15.59 6.29 7.86
N ASP A 124 15.46 5.52 6.78
CA ASP A 124 14.35 5.62 5.83
C ASP A 124 13.00 5.24 6.46
N SER A 125 12.99 4.22 7.32
CA SER A 125 11.79 3.84 8.07
C SER A 125 11.38 4.95 9.03
N TRP A 126 12.34 5.54 9.76
CA TRP A 126 12.09 6.69 10.63
C TRP A 126 11.61 7.91 9.84
N LEU A 127 12.19 8.17 8.67
CA LEU A 127 11.77 9.26 7.78
C LEU A 127 10.35 9.04 7.28
N THR A 128 10.01 7.82 6.86
CA THR A 128 8.65 7.43 6.48
C THR A 128 7.65 7.71 7.61
N THR A 129 7.98 7.31 8.83
CA THR A 129 7.15 7.57 10.01
C THR A 129 6.95 9.06 10.24
N LYS A 130 8.02 9.88 10.21
CA LYS A 130 7.90 11.34 10.36
C LYS A 130 6.98 11.96 9.33
N VAL A 131 7.16 11.62 8.04
CA VAL A 131 6.31 12.13 6.96
C VAL A 131 4.86 11.70 7.18
N LYS A 132 4.63 10.43 7.54
CA LYS A 132 3.29 9.92 7.83
C LYS A 132 2.64 10.64 9.01
N THR A 133 3.36 10.86 10.10
CA THR A 133 2.87 11.58 11.28
C THR A 133 2.54 13.05 10.95
N ASN A 134 3.33 13.71 10.12
CA ASN A 134 3.04 15.07 9.67
C ASN A 134 1.80 15.13 8.75
N LEU A 135 1.61 14.12 7.90
CA LEU A 135 0.41 14.00 7.07
C LEU A 135 -0.85 13.75 7.90
N ILE A 136 -0.79 12.91 8.94
CA ILE A 136 -1.93 12.63 9.83
C ILE A 136 -2.42 13.91 10.53
N GLN A 137 -1.52 14.85 10.83
CA GLN A 137 -1.87 16.12 11.46
C GLN A 137 -2.49 17.14 10.49
N SER A 138 -2.53 16.85 9.18
CA SER A 138 -3.12 17.72 8.18
C SER A 138 -4.62 17.50 8.06
N GLU A 139 -5.39 18.58 8.07
CA GLU A 139 -6.82 18.55 7.76
C GLU A 139 -7.10 18.48 6.25
N GLU A 140 -6.11 18.79 5.40
CA GLU A 140 -6.28 18.84 3.95
C GLU A 140 -6.09 17.48 3.27
N VAL A 141 -5.35 16.57 3.91
CA VAL A 141 -4.95 15.29 3.34
C VAL A 141 -5.08 14.20 4.40
N SER A 142 -6.01 13.26 4.18
CA SER A 142 -6.06 12.06 5.03
C SER A 142 -4.86 11.16 4.73
N ALA A 143 -4.04 10.91 5.73
CA ALA A 143 -2.85 10.06 5.60
C ALA A 143 -3.17 8.61 5.23
N ASP A 144 -4.38 8.13 5.51
CA ASP A 144 -4.81 6.78 5.13
C ASP A 144 -5.06 6.66 3.62
N ARG A 145 -5.20 7.79 2.92
CA ARG A 145 -5.39 7.85 1.46
C ARG A 145 -4.06 7.91 0.69
N ILE A 146 -2.94 8.12 1.38
CA ILE A 146 -1.60 8.19 0.76
C ILE A 146 -0.69 7.10 1.33
N LYS A 147 -0.28 6.17 0.47
CA LYS A 147 0.77 5.19 0.77
C LYS A 147 2.13 5.86 0.59
N ILE A 148 2.95 5.84 1.64
CA ILE A 148 4.25 6.52 1.69
C ILE A 148 5.33 5.46 1.84
N ASN A 149 6.36 5.54 1.00
CA ASN A 149 7.58 4.76 1.15
C ASN A 149 8.80 5.66 1.04
N THR A 150 9.90 5.27 1.69
CA THR A 150 11.18 5.96 1.56
C THR A 150 12.28 4.97 1.20
N GLU A 151 13.19 5.41 0.34
CA GLU A 151 14.44 4.70 0.01
C GLU A 151 15.57 5.71 -0.24
N LYS A 152 16.67 5.59 0.49
CA LYS A 152 17.85 6.47 0.46
C LYS A 152 17.45 7.96 0.52
N GLY A 153 16.60 8.33 1.48
CA GLY A 153 16.13 9.71 1.66
C GLY A 153 15.16 10.24 0.57
N THR A 154 14.82 9.43 -0.44
CA THR A 154 13.78 9.75 -1.42
C THR A 154 12.43 9.26 -0.91
N VAL A 155 11.45 10.16 -0.83
CA VAL A 155 10.07 9.87 -0.42
C VAL A 155 9.20 9.66 -1.66
N TYR A 156 8.51 8.53 -1.70
CA TYR A 156 7.56 8.17 -2.73
C TYR A 156 6.15 8.27 -2.16
N LEU A 157 5.32 9.10 -2.78
CA LEU A 157 3.93 9.32 -2.38
C LEU A 157 3.01 8.70 -3.42
N MET A 158 2.20 7.72 -3.01
CA MET A 158 1.22 7.04 -3.86
C MET A 158 -0.19 7.25 -3.31
N GLY A 159 -1.19 7.42 -4.16
CA GLY A 159 -2.56 7.66 -3.70
C GLY A 159 -3.54 8.06 -4.79
N LEU A 160 -4.84 7.87 -4.54
CA LEU A 160 -5.92 8.52 -5.29
C LEU A 160 -6.11 9.92 -4.71
N THR A 161 -5.81 10.95 -5.48
CA THR A 161 -5.82 12.33 -4.95
C THR A 161 -6.33 13.33 -5.97
N THR A 162 -6.92 14.42 -5.50
CA THR A 162 -7.06 15.62 -6.33
C THR A 162 -5.70 16.31 -6.49
N PRO A 163 -5.49 17.15 -7.52
CA PRO A 163 -4.26 17.93 -7.65
C PRO A 163 -3.92 18.78 -6.42
N ARG A 164 -4.94 19.33 -5.74
CA ARG A 164 -4.78 20.08 -4.49
C ARG A 164 -4.24 19.20 -3.37
N GLN A 165 -4.84 18.04 -3.14
CA GLN A 165 -4.41 17.10 -2.09
C GLN A 165 -2.99 16.60 -2.35
N ALA A 166 -2.66 16.25 -3.59
CA ALA A 166 -1.30 15.83 -3.95
C ALA A 166 -0.27 16.94 -3.65
N GLN A 167 -0.62 18.20 -3.97
CA GLN A 167 0.27 19.32 -3.71
C GLN A 167 0.47 19.54 -2.20
N ALA A 168 -0.61 19.53 -1.41
CA ALA A 168 -0.52 19.60 0.05
C ALA A 168 0.35 18.47 0.64
N ALA A 169 0.18 17.24 0.15
CA ALA A 169 0.98 16.10 0.60
C ALA A 169 2.47 16.26 0.30
N VAL A 170 2.79 16.79 -0.88
CA VAL A 170 4.17 17.08 -1.30
C VAL A 170 4.78 18.17 -0.43
N ASP A 171 4.04 19.22 -0.11
CA ASP A 171 4.54 20.32 0.72
C ASP A 171 4.80 19.87 2.16
N ILE A 172 3.93 19.01 2.72
CA ILE A 172 4.15 18.37 4.03
C ILE A 172 5.41 17.50 4.02
N ALA A 173 5.57 16.65 3.01
CA ALA A 173 6.76 15.82 2.87
C ALA A 173 8.02 16.67 2.70
N ARG A 174 7.96 17.74 1.90
CA ARG A 174 9.10 18.65 1.65
C ARG A 174 9.57 19.35 2.93
N ASN A 175 8.65 19.73 3.81
CA ASN A 175 8.96 20.39 5.08
C ASN A 175 9.41 19.41 6.18
N THR A 176 9.45 18.10 5.90
CA THR A 176 9.92 17.09 6.86
C THR A 176 11.44 16.95 6.80
N GLY A 177 12.11 17.21 7.92
CA GLY A 177 13.57 17.14 8.00
C GLY A 177 14.13 15.76 7.61
N GLY A 178 15.10 15.74 6.69
CA GLY A 178 15.76 14.53 6.17
C GLY A 178 15.27 14.06 4.80
N VAL A 179 14.19 14.64 4.26
CA VAL A 179 13.76 14.38 2.88
C VAL A 179 14.73 15.01 1.89
N GLN A 180 15.23 14.21 0.94
CA GLN A 180 16.19 14.65 -0.09
C GLN A 180 15.53 14.83 -1.45
N LYS A 181 14.59 13.94 -1.81
CA LYS A 181 13.86 13.95 -3.07
C LYS A 181 12.43 13.48 -2.81
N ILE A 182 11.48 13.98 -3.60
CA ILE A 182 10.09 13.51 -3.57
C ILE A 182 9.73 13.03 -4.98
N VAL A 183 9.17 11.84 -5.06
CA VAL A 183 8.61 11.26 -6.30
C VAL A 183 7.10 11.12 -6.11
N LYS A 184 6.35 11.71 -7.03
CA LYS A 184 4.88 11.72 -7.04
C LYS A 184 4.41 10.55 -7.90
N VAL A 185 3.69 9.62 -7.27
CA VAL A 185 3.13 8.42 -7.91
C VAL A 185 1.61 8.42 -7.64
N PHE A 186 0.99 9.57 -7.89
CA PHE A 186 -0.43 9.77 -7.66
C PHE A 186 -1.25 9.43 -8.89
N GLU A 187 -2.44 8.90 -8.65
CA GLU A 187 -3.52 8.86 -9.62
C GLU A 187 -4.44 10.05 -9.32
N TYR A 188 -4.64 10.90 -10.34
CA TYR A 188 -5.43 12.11 -10.21
C TYR A 188 -6.88 11.84 -10.54
N ILE A 189 -7.76 12.04 -9.55
CA ILE A 189 -9.20 12.01 -9.76
C ILE A 189 -9.73 13.43 -9.96
N GLN A 190 -10.77 13.56 -10.78
CA GLN A 190 -11.46 14.83 -11.08
C GLN A 190 -12.59 15.11 -10.11
#